data_AF-A0A6M0CYG5-F1
#
_entry.id   AF-A0A6M0CYG5-F1
#
_cell.length_a   1.000
_cell.length_b   1.000
_cell.length_c   1.000
_cell.angle_alpha   90.00
_cell.angle_beta   90.00
_cell.angle_gamma   90.00
#
_symmetry.space_group_name_H-M   'P 1'
#
loop_
_entity.id
_entity.type
_entity.pdbx_description
1 polymer ?
#
loop_
_entity_poly.entity_id
_entity_poly.type
_entity_poly.pdbx_seq_one_letter_code
_entity_poly.pdbx_strand_id
1 'polypeptide(L)'
;MANFDQHIIQAKRNIKFLDSVDNSIPDFWDWKVTTVFYVGVHLMNAHLAKTLGYTYRTHREVEQAINCNNTTSLGKVDETTYLAYTKLRNLSRRSRYLIHHSDKNSQVACMTYDKHFSKSLTHLEDLIKFVEEEYDVVIPKIGIDCIEISKKKLPHFEYERMAVSIGDK
;
A
#
# COMPACT_ATOMS: atom_id res chain seq x y z
N MET A 1 19.22 11.85 3.18
CA MET A 1 18.11 10.89 2.93
C MET A 1 16.97 11.25 3.85
N ALA A 2 15.74 10.87 3.51
CA ALA A 2 14.63 11.10 4.42
C ALA A 2 14.80 10.26 5.70
N ASN A 3 14.40 10.79 6.85
CA ASN A 3 14.42 10.07 8.12
C ASN A 3 13.07 9.36 8.37
N PHE A 4 12.97 8.66 9.51
CA PHE A 4 11.74 7.96 9.93
C PHE A 4 10.50 8.88 9.88
N ASP A 5 10.54 10.03 10.54
CA ASP A 5 9.39 10.93 10.65
C ASP A 5 8.94 11.46 9.29
N GLN A 6 9.90 11.80 8.42
CA GLN A 6 9.60 12.27 7.06
C GLN A 6 8.90 11.20 6.23
N HIS A 7 9.27 9.93 6.40
CA HIS A 7 8.59 8.82 5.75
C HIS A 7 7.19 8.57 6.32
N ILE A 8 7.01 8.62 7.65
CA ILE A 8 5.69 8.51 8.27
C ILE A 8 4.76 9.65 7.81
N ILE A 9 5.27 10.89 7.76
CA ILE A 9 4.52 12.04 7.24
C ILE A 9 4.11 11.80 5.78
N GLN A 10 5.01 11.29 4.94
CA GLN A 10 4.68 11.02 3.54
C GLN A 10 3.67 9.88 3.39
N ALA A 11 3.76 8.83 4.21
CA ALA A 11 2.75 7.76 4.24
C ALA A 11 1.36 8.32 4.59
N LYS A 12 1.26 9.18 5.62
CA LYS A 12 0.02 9.83 6.02
C LYS A 12 -0.55 10.75 4.93
N ARG A 13 0.31 11.51 4.24
CA ARG A 13 -0.09 12.33 3.09
C ARG A 13 -0.64 11.48 1.96
N ASN A 14 -0.04 10.33 1.69
CA ASN A 14 -0.51 9.41 0.66
C ASN A 14 -1.85 8.74 1.05
N ILE A 15 -2.10 8.47 2.33
CA ILE A 15 -3.43 8.03 2.82
C ILE A 15 -4.48 9.10 2.58
N LYS A 16 -4.19 10.37 2.92
CA LYS A 16 -5.10 11.48 2.65
C LYS A 16 -5.35 11.68 1.15
N PHE A 17 -4.31 11.49 0.33
CA PHE A 17 -4.44 11.52 -1.12
C PHE A 17 -5.33 10.38 -1.63
N LEU A 18 -5.18 9.17 -1.10
CA LEU A 18 -6.04 8.04 -1.44
C LEU A 18 -7.52 8.34 -1.15
N ASP A 19 -7.82 8.84 0.04
CA ASP A 19 -9.16 9.28 0.43
C ASP A 19 -9.74 10.32 -0.55
N SER A 20 -8.93 11.34 -0.91
CA SER A 20 -9.35 12.36 -1.88
C SER A 20 -9.63 11.78 -3.28
N VAL A 21 -8.79 10.85 -3.75
CA VAL A 21 -8.94 10.17 -5.05
C VAL A 21 -10.17 9.26 -5.04
N ASP A 22 -10.37 8.50 -3.96
CA ASP A 22 -11.50 7.59 -3.80
C ASP A 22 -12.84 8.32 -3.90
N ASN A 23 -12.93 9.48 -3.23
CA ASN A 23 -14.13 10.32 -3.20
C ASN A 23 -14.38 11.09 -4.50
N SER A 24 -13.31 11.51 -5.20
CA SER A 24 -13.46 12.41 -6.37
C SER A 24 -13.53 11.67 -7.71
N ILE A 25 -12.83 10.54 -7.82
CA ILE A 25 -12.65 9.80 -9.09
C ILE A 25 -12.67 8.28 -8.84
N PRO A 26 -13.85 7.71 -8.52
CA PRO A 26 -13.96 6.35 -7.97
C PRO A 26 -13.45 5.24 -8.89
N ASP A 27 -13.45 5.45 -10.21
CA ASP A 27 -13.10 4.40 -11.18
C ASP A 27 -11.59 4.25 -11.47
N PHE A 28 -10.74 5.08 -10.87
CA PHE A 28 -9.28 5.09 -11.12
C PHE A 28 -8.55 4.04 -10.25
N TRP A 29 -8.95 2.78 -10.41
CA TRP A 29 -8.49 1.66 -9.57
C TRP A 29 -6.97 1.44 -9.59
N ASP A 30 -6.33 1.65 -10.73
CA ASP A 30 -4.89 1.55 -10.91
C ASP A 30 -4.12 2.59 -10.10
N TRP A 31 -4.60 3.84 -10.08
CA TRP A 31 -4.05 4.91 -9.25
C TRP A 31 -4.30 4.70 -7.77
N LYS A 32 -5.48 4.18 -7.40
CA LYS A 32 -5.77 3.79 -6.01
C LYS A 32 -4.79 2.72 -5.52
N VAL A 33 -4.63 1.61 -6.26
CA VAL A 33 -3.64 0.56 -5.95
C VAL A 33 -2.22 1.10 -5.90
N THR A 34 -1.86 1.99 -6.83
CA THR A 34 -0.53 2.61 -6.87
C THR A 34 -0.27 3.44 -5.63
N THR A 35 -1.24 4.26 -5.22
CA THR A 35 -1.16 5.08 -4.01
C THR A 35 -1.00 4.22 -2.76
N VAL A 36 -1.81 3.17 -2.60
CA VAL A 36 -1.71 2.19 -1.51
C VAL A 36 -0.28 1.61 -1.42
N PHE A 37 0.30 1.23 -2.56
CA PHE A 37 1.69 0.74 -2.58
C PHE A 37 2.70 1.80 -2.13
N TYR A 38 2.56 3.05 -2.56
CA TYR A 38 3.45 4.12 -2.12
C TYR A 38 3.32 4.45 -0.63
N VAL A 39 2.15 4.22 0.00
CA VAL A 39 2.06 4.23 1.47
C VAL A 39 2.97 3.13 2.03
N GLY A 40 2.85 1.89 1.56
CA GLY A 40 3.69 0.76 1.98
C GLY A 40 5.20 0.99 1.79
N VAL A 41 5.62 1.63 0.68
CA VAL A 41 7.03 2.00 0.44
C VAL A 41 7.55 2.95 1.51
N HIS A 42 6.76 3.93 1.92
CA HIS A 42 7.17 4.87 2.96
C HIS A 42 7.14 4.24 4.34
N LEU A 43 6.17 3.38 4.65
CA LEU A 43 6.16 2.61 5.90
C LEU A 43 7.42 1.74 6.04
N MET A 44 7.79 1.00 5.00
CA MET A 44 9.00 0.17 5.04
C MET A 44 10.30 0.98 5.05
N ASN A 45 10.36 2.10 4.34
CA ASN A 45 11.53 2.98 4.45
C ASN A 45 11.61 3.70 5.81
N ALA A 46 10.49 3.96 6.48
CA ALA A 46 10.51 4.43 7.85
C ALA A 46 11.17 3.37 8.77
N HIS A 47 10.69 2.12 8.70
CA HIS A 47 11.30 0.99 9.41
C HIS A 47 12.83 0.92 9.18
N LEU A 48 13.26 0.93 7.92
CA LEU A 48 14.68 0.84 7.55
C LEU A 48 15.48 2.06 8.04
N ALA A 49 14.91 3.28 7.98
CA ALA A 49 15.56 4.47 8.53
C ALA A 49 15.78 4.34 10.04
N LYS A 50 14.84 3.71 10.76
CA LYS A 50 14.93 3.50 12.20
C LYS A 50 15.93 2.40 12.58
N THR A 51 15.95 1.30 11.85
CA THR A 51 16.77 0.12 12.16
C THR A 51 18.19 0.21 11.61
N LEU A 52 18.37 0.79 10.42
CA LEU A 52 19.65 0.84 9.70
C LEU A 52 20.30 2.24 9.71
N GLY A 53 19.54 3.28 10.03
CA GLY A 53 20.00 4.68 9.95
C GLY A 53 20.01 5.25 8.52
N TYR A 54 19.49 4.53 7.52
CA TYR A 54 19.38 4.99 6.14
C TYR A 54 18.19 4.35 5.41
N THR A 55 17.89 4.85 4.21
CA THR A 55 16.74 4.45 3.39
C THR A 55 17.18 3.93 2.04
N TYR A 56 16.33 3.17 1.35
CA TYR A 56 16.62 2.70 0.00
C TYR A 56 15.89 3.51 -1.06
N ARG A 57 16.46 3.55 -2.27
CA ARG A 57 15.92 4.34 -3.39
C ARG A 57 15.02 3.52 -4.29
N THR A 58 15.26 2.21 -4.38
CA THR A 58 14.50 1.33 -5.25
C THR A 58 13.59 0.39 -4.46
N HIS A 59 12.44 0.05 -5.03
CA HIS A 59 11.51 -0.91 -4.42
C HIS A 59 12.13 -2.30 -4.20
N ARG A 60 13.10 -2.68 -5.04
CA ARG A 60 13.82 -3.96 -4.96
C ARG A 60 14.80 -3.97 -3.78
N GLU A 61 15.52 -2.89 -3.57
CA GLU A 61 16.41 -2.78 -2.41
C GLU A 61 15.62 -2.80 -1.10
N VAL A 62 14.49 -2.09 -1.04
CA VAL A 62 13.56 -2.18 0.11
C VAL A 62 13.16 -3.64 0.34
N GLU A 63 12.65 -4.33 -0.69
CA GLU A 63 12.24 -5.75 -0.64
C GLU A 63 13.37 -6.66 -0.11
N GLN A 64 14.60 -6.47 -0.58
CA GLN A 64 15.75 -7.27 -0.17
C GLN A 64 16.17 -7.00 1.28
N ALA A 65 16.08 -5.75 1.72
CA ALA A 65 16.43 -5.35 3.08
C ALA A 65 15.42 -5.87 4.10
N ILE A 66 14.12 -5.85 3.78
CA ILE A 66 13.08 -6.33 4.70
C ILE A 66 12.86 -7.85 4.65
N ASN A 67 13.52 -8.58 3.75
CA ASN A 67 13.29 -10.01 3.54
C ASN A 67 13.58 -10.84 4.81
N CYS A 68 12.54 -11.49 5.34
CA CYS A 68 12.60 -12.32 6.55
C CYS A 68 13.59 -13.50 6.44
N ASN A 69 13.85 -13.99 5.22
CA ASN A 69 14.77 -15.10 4.96
C ASN A 69 16.24 -14.64 4.86
N ASN A 70 16.48 -13.33 4.82
CA ASN A 70 17.83 -12.78 4.80
C ASN A 70 18.38 -12.74 6.23
N THR A 71 19.12 -13.78 6.62
CA THR A 71 19.62 -13.94 7.99
C THR A 71 20.56 -12.81 8.44
N THR A 72 21.23 -12.14 7.50
CA THR A 72 22.18 -11.06 7.79
C THR A 72 21.56 -9.67 7.73
N SER A 73 20.31 -9.52 7.29
CA SER A 73 19.66 -8.22 7.27
C SER A 73 19.20 -7.80 8.66
N LEU A 74 19.68 -6.64 9.11
CA LEU A 74 19.23 -6.00 10.34
C LEU A 74 17.85 -5.35 10.21
N GLY A 75 17.41 -5.07 8.98
CA GLY A 75 16.11 -4.45 8.68
C GLY A 75 15.04 -5.45 8.27
N LYS A 76 15.26 -6.75 8.52
CA LYS A 76 14.27 -7.79 8.20
C LYS A 76 13.04 -7.63 9.07
N VAL A 77 11.88 -7.91 8.50
CA VAL A 77 10.60 -7.98 9.22
C VAL A 77 10.13 -9.43 9.32
N ASP A 78 9.02 -9.67 10.01
CA ASP A 78 8.40 -11.00 10.05
C ASP A 78 7.85 -11.41 8.67
N GLU A 79 7.55 -12.70 8.52
CA GLU A 79 7.09 -13.27 7.25
C GLU A 79 5.79 -12.63 6.75
N THR A 80 4.85 -12.30 7.64
CA THR A 80 3.55 -11.72 7.27
C THR A 80 3.76 -10.33 6.68
N THR A 81 4.54 -9.49 7.35
CA THR A 81 4.87 -8.14 6.88
C THR A 81 5.65 -8.17 5.57
N TYR A 82 6.62 -9.07 5.43
CA TYR A 82 7.39 -9.22 4.20
C TYR A 82 6.51 -9.65 3.01
N LEU A 83 5.64 -10.65 3.23
CA LEU A 83 4.70 -11.11 2.20
C LEU A 83 3.71 -10.00 1.81
N ALA A 84 3.19 -9.25 2.78
CA ALA A 84 2.28 -8.13 2.52
C ALA A 84 2.92 -7.08 1.59
N TYR A 85 4.15 -6.64 1.90
CA TYR A 85 4.89 -5.70 1.04
C TYR A 85 5.12 -6.26 -0.37
N THR A 86 5.54 -7.53 -0.47
CA THR A 86 5.80 -8.20 -1.75
C THR A 86 4.54 -8.31 -2.60
N LYS A 87 3.39 -8.65 -2.00
CA LYS A 87 2.10 -8.72 -2.70
C LYS A 87 1.63 -7.33 -3.15
N LEU A 88 1.79 -6.31 -2.31
CA LEU A 88 1.51 -4.91 -2.67
C LEU A 88 2.32 -4.44 -3.86
N ARG A 89 3.63 -4.68 -3.83
CA ARG A 89 4.54 -4.34 -4.94
C ARG A 89 4.09 -5.01 -6.24
N ASN A 90 3.70 -6.28 -6.18
CA ASN A 90 3.23 -7.01 -7.36
C ASN A 90 1.91 -6.47 -7.90
N LEU A 91 0.95 -6.13 -7.02
CA LEU A 91 -0.31 -5.49 -7.42
C LEU A 91 -0.06 -4.13 -8.09
N SER A 92 0.76 -3.27 -7.49
CA SER A 92 1.13 -1.98 -8.11
C SER A 92 1.84 -2.14 -9.45
N ARG A 93 2.75 -3.12 -9.56
CA ARG A 93 3.45 -3.39 -10.82
C ARG A 93 2.47 -3.84 -11.90
N ARG A 94 1.53 -4.73 -11.58
CA ARG A 94 0.44 -5.14 -12.47
C ARG A 94 -0.39 -3.94 -12.91
N SER A 95 -0.81 -3.09 -11.99
CA SER A 95 -1.67 -1.93 -12.27
C SER A 95 -1.01 -0.92 -13.19
N ARG A 96 0.28 -0.62 -13.00
CA ARG A 96 0.99 0.39 -13.80
C ARG A 96 1.42 -0.08 -15.18
N TYR A 97 1.69 -1.38 -15.33
CA TYR A 97 2.24 -1.93 -16.58
C TYR A 97 1.25 -2.82 -17.34
N LEU A 98 0.03 -3.00 -16.84
CA LEU A 98 -1.02 -3.83 -17.44
C LEU A 98 -0.58 -5.27 -17.71
N ILE A 99 0.27 -5.83 -16.85
CA ILE A 99 0.87 -7.17 -17.03
C ILE A 99 0.33 -8.21 -16.06
N HIS A 100 0.32 -9.47 -16.50
CA HIS A 100 0.14 -10.61 -15.60
C HIS A 100 1.47 -10.99 -14.94
N HIS A 101 1.49 -11.11 -13.61
CA HIS A 101 2.73 -11.42 -12.89
C HIS A 101 3.23 -12.85 -13.13
N SER A 102 2.32 -13.78 -13.43
CA SER A 102 2.66 -15.19 -13.71
C SER A 102 2.85 -15.50 -15.20
N ASP A 103 2.55 -14.56 -16.11
CA ASP A 103 2.73 -14.76 -17.55
C ASP A 103 3.36 -13.51 -18.18
N LYS A 104 4.68 -13.57 -18.35
CA LYS A 104 5.49 -12.48 -18.94
C LYS A 104 5.27 -12.31 -20.44
N ASN A 105 4.68 -13.30 -21.11
CA ASN A 105 4.48 -13.32 -22.55
C ASN A 105 3.04 -12.97 -22.94
N SER A 106 2.16 -12.78 -21.96
CA SER A 106 0.78 -12.39 -22.19
C SER A 106 0.71 -11.09 -22.98
N GLN A 107 0.05 -11.15 -24.13
CA GLN A 107 -0.26 -9.98 -24.96
C GLN A 107 -1.56 -9.29 -24.53
N VAL A 108 -2.21 -9.79 -23.47
CA VAL A 108 -3.49 -9.28 -23.00
C VAL A 108 -3.28 -8.26 -21.87
N ALA A 109 -3.73 -7.03 -22.12
CA ALA A 109 -3.71 -5.97 -21.12
C ALA A 109 -4.54 -6.37 -19.89
N CYS A 110 -3.88 -6.32 -18.74
CA CYS A 110 -4.46 -6.73 -17.47
C CYS A 110 -4.98 -5.53 -16.67
N MET A 111 -6.27 -5.23 -16.84
CA MET A 111 -6.91 -4.10 -16.17
C MET A 111 -7.01 -4.27 -14.65
N THR A 112 -6.94 -3.15 -13.94
CA THR A 112 -7.16 -3.07 -12.48
C THR A 112 -8.63 -2.78 -12.21
N TYR A 113 -9.16 -3.33 -11.13
CA TYR A 113 -10.55 -3.20 -10.72
C TYR A 113 -10.65 -3.37 -9.19
N ASP A 114 -11.84 -3.14 -8.63
CA ASP A 114 -12.17 -3.17 -7.19
C ASP A 114 -11.52 -4.33 -6.39
N LYS A 115 -11.53 -5.58 -6.89
CA LYS A 115 -10.91 -6.71 -6.16
C LYS A 115 -9.40 -6.55 -6.00
N HIS A 116 -8.72 -5.94 -6.97
CA HIS A 116 -7.28 -5.66 -6.85
C HIS A 116 -7.04 -4.57 -5.80
N PHE A 117 -7.90 -3.55 -5.78
CA PHE A 117 -7.84 -2.49 -4.79
C PHE A 117 -8.11 -3.02 -3.37
N SER A 118 -9.18 -3.79 -3.18
CA SER A 118 -9.50 -4.46 -1.91
C SER A 118 -8.37 -5.37 -1.41
N LYS A 119 -7.68 -6.10 -2.31
CA LYS A 119 -6.48 -6.88 -1.96
C LYS A 119 -5.33 -5.99 -1.53
N SER A 120 -5.11 -4.86 -2.21
CA SER A 120 -4.05 -3.92 -1.85
C SER A 120 -4.28 -3.33 -0.46
N LEU A 121 -5.52 -2.95 -0.12
CA LEU A 121 -5.86 -2.45 1.22
C LEU A 121 -5.64 -3.50 2.31
N THR A 122 -5.97 -4.77 2.02
CA THR A 122 -5.73 -5.87 2.98
C THR A 122 -4.25 -6.00 3.32
N HIS A 123 -3.38 -5.96 2.31
CA HIS A 123 -1.93 -6.02 2.54
C HIS A 123 -1.37 -4.74 3.17
N LEU A 124 -1.95 -3.57 2.87
CA LEU A 124 -1.54 -2.33 3.51
C LEU A 124 -1.90 -2.31 5.00
N GLU A 125 -3.05 -2.86 5.36
CA GLU A 125 -3.46 -3.03 6.76
C GLU A 125 -2.41 -3.82 7.57
N ASP A 126 -1.85 -4.90 7.00
CA ASP A 126 -0.79 -5.66 7.66
C ASP A 126 0.49 -4.82 7.86
N LEU A 127 0.86 -4.00 6.88
CA LEU A 127 2.01 -3.10 7.01
C LEU A 127 1.78 -1.96 8.00
N ILE A 128 0.55 -1.45 8.08
CA ILE A 128 0.18 -0.42 9.06
C ILE A 128 0.30 -1.01 10.46
N LYS A 129 -0.34 -2.14 10.74
CA LYS A 129 -0.28 -2.80 12.05
C LYS A 129 1.15 -3.01 12.52
N PHE A 130 2.00 -3.55 11.66
CA PHE A 130 3.42 -3.73 11.97
C PHE A 130 4.09 -2.42 12.40
N VAL A 131 3.91 -1.33 11.63
CA VAL A 131 4.55 -0.05 11.94
C VAL A 131 3.96 0.60 13.20
N GLU A 132 2.66 0.50 13.44
CA GLU A 132 2.03 1.02 14.65
C GLU A 132 2.48 0.27 15.91
N GLU A 133 2.52 -1.06 15.85
CA GLU A 133 2.97 -1.93 16.95
C GLU A 133 4.44 -1.72 17.28
N GLU A 134 5.30 -1.58 16.27
CA GLU A 134 6.75 -1.47 16.45
C GLU A 134 7.19 -0.05 16.89
N TYR A 135 6.48 0.99 16.47
CA TYR A 135 6.97 2.37 16.59
C TYR A 135 6.05 3.36 17.31
N ASP A 136 4.93 2.91 17.87
CA ASP A 136 3.95 3.76 18.56
C ASP A 136 3.52 4.97 17.71
N VAL A 137 3.29 4.72 16.42
CA VAL A 137 2.75 5.70 15.49
C VAL A 137 1.31 5.38 15.17
N VAL A 138 0.52 6.41 14.87
CA VAL A 138 -0.88 6.25 14.45
C VAL A 138 -1.03 6.65 12.99
N ILE A 139 -1.56 5.75 12.17
CA ILE A 139 -1.94 5.98 10.77
C ILE A 139 -3.43 6.34 10.73
N PRO A 140 -3.82 7.41 10.00
CA PRO A 140 -5.22 7.83 9.97
C PRO A 140 -6.11 6.79 9.30
N LYS A 141 -7.30 6.62 9.87
CA LYS A 141 -8.40 5.86 9.26
C LYS A 141 -9.10 6.69 8.20
N ILE A 142 -9.58 6.03 7.14
CA ILE A 142 -10.32 6.68 6.04
C ILE A 142 -11.52 5.82 5.61
N GLY A 143 -12.53 6.50 5.08
CA GLY A 143 -13.66 5.86 4.38
C GLY A 143 -13.24 5.48 2.96
N ILE A 144 -13.72 4.33 2.49
CA ILE A 144 -13.44 3.80 1.15
C ILE A 144 -14.72 3.28 0.50
N ASP A 145 -15.04 3.78 -0.69
CA ASP A 145 -16.12 3.27 -1.53
C ASP A 145 -15.63 2.08 -2.38
N CYS A 146 -15.48 0.94 -1.71
CA CYS A 146 -15.16 -0.34 -2.35
C CYS A 146 -15.98 -1.45 -1.71
N ILE A 147 -17.01 -1.93 -2.41
CA ILE A 147 -17.92 -2.95 -1.87
C ILE A 147 -17.20 -4.23 -1.44
N GLU A 148 -16.07 -4.55 -2.08
CA GLU A 148 -15.22 -5.70 -1.79
C GLU A 148 -14.52 -5.63 -0.41
N ILE A 149 -14.57 -4.50 0.30
CA ILE A 149 -14.10 -4.40 1.69
C ILE A 149 -15.23 -4.40 2.73
N SER A 150 -16.50 -4.29 2.32
CA SER A 150 -17.66 -4.19 3.24
C SER A 150 -17.78 -5.34 4.25
N LYS A 151 -17.27 -6.53 3.90
CA LYS A 151 -17.28 -7.73 4.76
C LYS A 151 -15.93 -8.00 5.43
N LYS A 152 -14.92 -7.18 5.17
CA LYS A 152 -13.58 -7.33 5.72
C LYS A 152 -13.45 -6.49 6.99
N LYS A 153 -12.66 -7.00 7.95
CA LYS A 153 -12.27 -6.24 9.13
C LYS A 153 -10.92 -5.58 8.87
N LEU A 154 -10.96 -4.35 8.34
CA LEU A 154 -9.77 -3.52 8.08
C LEU A 154 -9.84 -2.28 9.00
N PRO A 155 -9.20 -2.30 10.18
CA PRO A 155 -9.25 -1.20 11.15
C PRO A 155 -9.00 0.21 10.61
N HIS A 156 -8.22 0.34 9.53
CA HIS A 156 -7.88 1.63 8.92
C HIS A 156 -8.70 2.00 7.69
N PHE A 157 -9.50 1.06 7.17
CA PHE A 157 -10.24 1.23 5.93
C PHE A 157 -11.69 0.78 6.13
N GLU A 158 -12.57 1.74 6.35
CA GLU A 158 -13.98 1.49 6.59
C GLU A 158 -14.77 1.62 5.29
N TYR A 159 -15.70 0.70 5.04
CA TYR A 159 -16.57 0.82 3.86
C TYR A 159 -17.53 1.98 4.07
N GLU A 160 -17.44 2.97 3.19
CA GLU A 160 -18.33 4.13 3.18
C GLU A 160 -18.82 4.35 1.76
N ARG A 161 -20.14 4.23 1.57
CA ARG A 161 -20.75 4.44 0.27
C ARG A 161 -20.91 5.93 0.03
N MET A 162 -20.21 6.47 -0.96
CA MET A 162 -20.31 7.89 -1.26
C MET A 162 -21.61 8.18 -1.99
N ALA A 163 -22.34 9.18 -1.51
CA ALA A 163 -23.50 9.70 -2.22
C ALA A 163 -23.00 10.37 -3.50
N VAL A 164 -23.25 9.74 -4.65
CA VAL A 164 -23.03 10.39 -5.95
C VAL A 164 -23.96 11.59 -5.98
N SER A 165 -23.42 12.79 -5.78
CA SER A 165 -24.16 14.02 -6.12
C SER A 165 -24.31 13.98 -7.63
N ILE A 166 -25.48 13.54 -8.09
CA ILE A 166 -25.88 13.72 -9.48
C ILE A 166 -25.97 15.23 -9.64
N GLY A 167 -24.90 15.84 -10.16
CA GLY A 167 -24.97 17.21 -10.61
C GLY A 167 -25.93 17.22 -11.78
N ASP A 168 -27.13 17.76 -11.54
CA ASP A 168 -28.08 18.09 -12.59
C ASP A 168 -27.33 18.87 -13.68
N LYS A 169 -27.24 18.27 -14.86
CA LYS A 169 -26.87 18.93 -16.11
C LYS A 169 -28.13 19.25 -16.88
#